data_AF-A0A401TX32-F1
#
_entry.id   AF-A0A401TX32-F1
#
_cell.length_a   1.000
_cell.length_b   1.000
_cell.length_c   1.000
_cell.angle_alpha   90.00
_cell.angle_beta   90.00
_cell.angle_gamma   90.00
#
_symmetry.space_group_name_H-M   'P 1'
#
loop_
_entity.id
_entity.type
_entity.pdbx_description
1 polymer ?
#
loop_
_entity_poly.entity_id
_entity_poly.type
_entity_poly.pdbx_seq_one_letter_code
_entity_poly.pdbx_strand_id
1 'polypeptide(L)'
;MSTPRFHRLSVSDLRREASDAISMTFAIPDDLQGDYRFTPGQYLTLRTTMDGEEVRRSYSICSGPDDGELRIAVKKVDGGAFSNWAADELKAGDELDVMTPTGRFGVAHAPGEARTYVGFAAGSGITPILSIIKGVLAREPDSRFFLFYGNRSTEGVMFREALEELKDRFMQRLSV
;
A
#
# COMPACT_ATOMS: atom_id res chain seq x y z
N MET A 1 -6.91 20.08 4.97
CA MET A 1 -5.87 19.02 4.98
C MET A 1 -4.96 19.30 6.16
N SER A 2 -4.71 18.31 7.01
CA SER A 2 -3.78 18.45 8.14
C SER A 2 -2.35 18.59 7.61
N THR A 3 -1.53 19.41 8.25
CA THR A 3 -0.10 19.55 7.94
C THR A 3 0.60 18.21 8.15
N PRO A 4 1.42 17.71 7.21
CA PRO A 4 2.13 16.44 7.37
C PRO A 4 3.00 16.44 8.63
N ARG A 5 2.85 15.40 9.45
CA ARG A 5 3.60 15.23 10.71
C ARG A 5 4.02 13.78 10.89
N PHE A 6 5.17 13.58 11.51
CA PHE A 6 5.64 12.27 11.93
C PHE A 6 5.09 11.94 13.32
N HIS A 7 4.62 10.71 13.46
CA HIS A 7 4.37 10.09 14.76
C HIS A 7 5.20 8.82 14.85
N ARG A 8 5.70 8.52 16.05
CA ARG A 8 6.45 7.29 16.30
C ARG A 8 5.46 6.17 16.57
N LEU A 9 5.41 5.18 15.69
CA LEU A 9 4.43 4.10 15.72
C LEU A 9 5.13 2.75 15.69
N SER A 10 4.57 1.77 16.39
CA SER A 10 5.04 0.39 16.35
C SER A 10 4.46 -0.35 15.15
N VAL A 11 5.27 -1.22 14.56
CA VAL A 11 4.82 -2.18 13.55
C VAL A 11 3.93 -3.21 14.23
N SER A 12 2.66 -3.32 13.81
CA SER A 12 1.69 -4.22 14.44
C SER A 12 1.66 -5.60 13.80
N ASP A 13 1.87 -5.69 12.48
CA ASP A 13 1.84 -6.95 11.73
C ASP A 13 2.76 -6.86 10.52
N LEU A 14 3.38 -7.99 10.16
CA LEU A 14 4.26 -8.16 9.01
C LEU A 14 3.85 -9.41 8.23
N ARG A 15 3.75 -9.28 6.91
CA ARG A 15 3.44 -10.40 6.01
C ARG A 15 4.43 -10.46 4.88
N ARG A 16 4.73 -11.68 4.42
CA ARG A 16 5.54 -11.90 3.22
C ARG A 16 4.61 -11.88 2.01
N GLU A 17 4.84 -10.94 1.10
CA GLU A 17 4.02 -10.76 -0.12
C GLU A 17 4.67 -11.40 -1.36
N ALA A 18 5.99 -11.59 -1.31
CA ALA A 18 6.80 -12.27 -2.32
C ALA A 18 8.12 -12.74 -1.69
N SER A 19 8.97 -13.47 -2.45
CA SER A 19 10.29 -13.88 -1.96
C SER A 19 11.17 -12.70 -1.53
N ASP A 20 11.01 -11.56 -2.18
CA ASP A 20 11.77 -10.33 -1.99
C ASP A 20 10.92 -9.15 -1.48
N ALA A 21 9.70 -9.40 -0.99
CA ALA A 21 8.82 -8.34 -0.53
C ALA A 21 8.01 -8.69 0.71
N ILE A 22 7.84 -7.70 1.57
CA ILE A 22 6.99 -7.74 2.75
C ILE A 22 5.94 -6.64 2.70
N SER A 23 4.88 -6.80 3.49
CA SER A 23 3.96 -5.72 3.85
C SER A 23 3.88 -5.58 5.35
N MET A 24 3.59 -4.37 5.82
CA MET A 24 3.50 -4.06 7.25
C MET A 24 2.35 -3.13 7.56
N THR A 25 1.84 -3.24 8.78
CA THR A 25 0.88 -2.30 9.37
C THR A 25 1.46 -1.64 10.61
N PHE A 26 0.82 -0.55 11.05
CA PHE A 26 1.22 0.19 12.23
C PHE A 26 0.09 0.23 13.25
N ALA A 27 0.44 0.14 14.53
CA ALA A 27 -0.49 0.39 15.62
C ALA A 27 -0.77 1.90 15.68
N ILE A 28 -1.91 2.33 15.12
CA ILE A 28 -2.35 3.72 15.19
C ILE A 28 -3.16 3.94 16.48
N PRO A 29 -2.70 4.80 17.40
CA PRO A 29 -3.48 5.19 18.58
C PRO A 29 -4.85 5.78 18.23
N ASP A 30 -5.85 5.60 19.09
CA ASP A 30 -7.23 6.02 18.86
C ASP A 30 -7.36 7.52 18.54
N ASP A 31 -6.56 8.36 19.20
CA ASP A 31 -6.51 9.82 18.99
C ASP A 31 -5.89 10.22 17.64
N LEU A 32 -5.09 9.34 17.03
CA LEU A 32 -4.47 9.56 15.72
C LEU A 32 -5.23 8.91 14.56
N GLN A 33 -6.27 8.12 14.81
CA GLN A 33 -7.05 7.43 13.77
C GLN A 33 -7.55 8.39 12.67
N GLY A 34 -7.95 9.61 13.04
CA GLY A 34 -8.38 10.64 12.09
C GLY A 34 -7.26 11.14 11.17
N ASP A 35 -6.04 11.27 11.69
CA ASP A 35 -4.88 11.79 10.97
C ASP A 35 -4.29 10.78 9.96
N TYR A 36 -4.56 9.50 10.18
CA TYR A 36 -4.10 8.40 9.31
C TYR A 36 -5.17 7.90 8.33
N ARG A 37 -6.33 8.57 8.25
CA ARG A 37 -7.26 8.37 7.14
C ARG A 37 -6.58 8.74 5.83
N PHE A 38 -6.80 7.93 4.81
CA PHE A 38 -6.17 8.10 3.51
C PHE A 38 -7.17 7.96 2.37
N THR A 39 -6.81 8.54 1.23
CA THR A 39 -7.46 8.31 -0.05
C THR A 39 -6.65 7.26 -0.83
N PRO A 40 -7.30 6.31 -1.53
CA PRO A 40 -6.60 5.34 -2.34
C PRO A 40 -5.57 5.95 -3.30
N GLY A 41 -4.35 5.40 -3.29
CA GLY A 41 -3.21 5.88 -4.07
C GLY A 41 -2.24 6.80 -3.31
N GLN A 42 -2.58 7.20 -2.08
CA GLN A 42 -1.65 7.88 -1.18
C GLN A 42 -0.55 6.96 -0.63
N TYR A 43 0.46 7.55 -0.01
CA TYR A 43 1.62 6.88 0.57
C TYR A 43 1.95 7.39 1.97
N LEU A 44 2.71 6.59 2.71
CA LEU A 44 3.35 6.98 3.97
C LEU A 44 4.83 7.24 3.72
N THR A 45 5.40 8.24 4.41
CA THR A 45 6.85 8.38 4.50
C THR A 45 7.31 7.84 5.83
N LEU A 46 8.21 6.86 5.77
CA LEU A 46 8.87 6.28 6.93
C LEU A 46 10.21 6.96 7.14
N ARG A 47 10.58 7.13 8.40
CA ARG A 47 11.86 7.67 8.82
C ARG A 47 12.45 6.81 9.94
N THR A 48 13.75 6.54 9.84
CA THR A 48 14.53 5.87 10.87
C THR A 48 15.99 6.30 10.77
N THR A 49 16.83 5.84 11.69
CA THR A 49 18.28 6.06 11.68
C THR A 49 18.99 4.75 11.38
N MET A 50 19.87 4.75 10.39
CA MET A 50 20.70 3.61 9.99
C MET A 50 22.14 4.09 9.91
N ASP A 51 23.07 3.41 10.57
CA ASP A 51 24.50 3.76 10.62
C ASP A 51 24.77 5.22 11.03
N GLY A 52 23.92 5.78 11.90
CA GLY A 52 24.01 7.17 12.36
C GLY A 52 23.41 8.21 11.39
N GLU A 53 22.91 7.79 10.23
CA GLU A 53 22.27 8.66 9.25
C GLU A 53 20.74 8.50 9.23
N GLU A 54 20.04 9.61 9.02
CA GLU A 54 18.59 9.59 8.88
C GLU A 54 18.19 9.09 7.49
N VAL A 55 17.43 8.00 7.44
CA VAL A 55 16.92 7.42 6.20
C VAL A 55 15.41 7.66 6.11
N ARG A 56 14.97 8.28 5.01
CA ARG A 56 13.55 8.49 4.70
C ARG A 56 13.14 7.79 3.41
N ARG A 57 12.05 7.03 3.44
CA ARG A 57 11.51 6.35 2.26
C ARG A 57 9.99 6.43 2.24
N SER A 58 9.42 6.57 1.04
CA SER A 58 7.98 6.63 0.84
C SER A 58 7.47 5.32 0.25
N TYR A 59 6.38 4.80 0.82
CA TYR A 59 5.74 3.57 0.38
C TYR A 59 4.25 3.78 0.24
N SER A 60 3.72 3.46 -0.93
CA SER A 60 2.29 3.57 -1.19
C SER A 60 1.50 2.62 -0.31
N ILE A 61 0.35 3.10 0.13
CA ILE A 61 -0.61 2.32 0.87
C ILE A 61 -1.22 1.30 -0.10
N CYS A 62 -1.21 0.02 0.28
CA CYS A 62 -1.71 -1.09 -0.53
C CYS A 62 -3.02 -1.70 0.00
N SER A 63 -3.47 -1.24 1.17
CA SER A 63 -4.79 -1.53 1.74
C SER A 63 -5.87 -0.62 1.11
N GLY A 64 -7.10 -1.12 1.11
CA GLY A 64 -8.29 -0.33 0.81
C GLY A 64 -8.75 0.43 2.07
N PRO A 65 -9.50 1.55 1.93
CA PRO A 65 -9.96 2.33 3.08
C PRO A 65 -10.89 1.57 4.05
N ASP A 66 -11.47 0.45 3.61
CA ASP A 66 -12.41 -0.37 4.39
C ASP A 66 -11.79 -1.68 4.89
N ASP A 67 -10.49 -1.90 4.67
CA ASP A 67 -9.80 -3.15 5.07
C ASP A 67 -9.56 -3.22 6.59
N GLY A 68 -9.82 -2.12 7.32
CA GLY A 68 -9.60 -2.04 8.77
C GLY A 68 -8.12 -1.96 9.17
N GLU A 69 -7.21 -1.80 8.21
CA GLU A 69 -5.77 -1.68 8.44
C GLU A 69 -5.14 -0.62 7.53
N LEU A 70 -4.05 -0.02 8.00
CA LEU A 70 -3.18 0.84 7.20
C LEU A 70 -1.91 0.06 6.84
N ARG A 71 -1.91 -0.54 5.66
CA ARG A 71 -0.82 -1.40 5.17
C ARG A 71 -0.02 -0.75 4.03
N ILE A 72 1.30 -0.81 4.14
CA ILE A 72 2.26 -0.48 3.08
C ILE A 72 3.11 -1.70 2.74
N ALA A 73 3.74 -1.70 1.56
CA ALA A 73 4.62 -2.79 1.11
C ALA A 73 6.02 -2.29 0.79
N VAL A 74 7.01 -3.11 1.14
CA VAL A 74 8.42 -2.87 0.88
C VAL A 74 8.95 -4.06 0.09
N LYS A 75 9.50 -3.77 -1.09
CA LYS A 75 10.23 -4.75 -1.91
C LYS A 75 11.71 -4.43 -1.86
N LYS A 76 12.54 -5.46 -1.69
CA LYS A 76 14.00 -5.35 -1.69
C LYS A 76 14.48 -4.70 -2.98
N VAL A 77 15.54 -3.92 -2.85
CA VAL A 77 16.23 -3.29 -3.98
C VAL A 77 17.71 -3.59 -3.78
N ASP A 78 18.40 -3.99 -4.84
CA ASP A 78 19.83 -4.29 -4.78
C ASP A 78 20.59 -3.06 -4.24
N GLY A 79 21.36 -3.25 -3.17
CA GLY A 79 22.06 -2.17 -2.46
C GLY A 79 21.18 -1.22 -1.64
N GLY A 80 19.87 -1.47 -1.54
CA GLY A 80 18.95 -0.64 -0.77
C GLY A 80 19.04 -0.88 0.74
N ALA A 81 19.57 0.09 1.48
CA ALA A 81 19.70 -0.01 2.94
C ALA A 81 18.35 -0.28 3.64
N PHE A 82 17.36 0.60 3.44
CA PHE A 82 16.08 0.46 4.14
C PHE A 82 15.28 -0.77 3.70
N SER A 83 15.19 -1.04 2.39
CA SER A 83 14.33 -2.11 1.89
C SER A 83 14.86 -3.50 2.23
N ASN A 84 16.18 -3.67 2.30
CA ASN A 84 16.80 -4.92 2.74
C ASN A 84 16.62 -5.10 4.25
N TRP A 85 16.97 -4.10 5.05
CA TRP A 85 16.74 -4.12 6.50
C TRP A 85 15.27 -4.39 6.86
N ALA A 86 14.33 -3.70 6.20
CA ALA A 86 12.91 -3.88 6.47
C ALA A 86 12.44 -5.31 6.16
N ALA A 87 12.98 -5.95 5.13
CA ALA A 87 12.58 -7.29 4.74
C ALA A 87 13.31 -8.41 5.52
N ASP A 88 14.48 -8.13 6.09
CA ASP A 88 15.33 -9.13 6.74
C ASP A 88 15.33 -9.05 8.28
N GLU A 89 15.18 -7.85 8.84
CA GLU A 89 15.42 -7.61 10.27
C GLU A 89 14.23 -7.00 11.01
N LEU A 90 13.39 -6.21 10.32
CA LEU A 90 12.22 -5.58 10.94
C LEU A 90 11.23 -6.63 11.43
N LYS A 91 10.71 -6.43 12.65
CA LYS A 91 9.74 -7.31 13.30
C LYS A 91 8.59 -6.51 13.91
N ALA A 92 7.49 -7.21 14.21
CA ALA A 92 6.38 -6.63 14.95
C ALA A 92 6.88 -6.14 16.32
N GLY A 93 6.40 -4.97 16.74
CA GLY A 93 6.85 -4.26 17.94
C GLY A 93 7.99 -3.27 17.70
N ASP A 94 8.72 -3.35 16.59
CA ASP A 94 9.72 -2.32 16.24
C ASP A 94 9.03 -0.99 15.95
N GLU A 95 9.70 0.11 16.28
CA GLU A 95 9.16 1.46 16.10
C GLU A 95 9.80 2.20 14.93
N LEU A 96 8.96 2.92 14.18
CA LEU A 96 9.36 3.78 13.08
C LEU A 96 8.67 5.15 13.22
N ASP A 97 9.31 6.20 12.73
CA ASP A 97 8.62 7.47 12.53
C ASP A 97 7.80 7.37 11.23
N VAL A 98 6.49 7.46 11.35
CA VAL A 98 5.54 7.34 10.24
C VAL A 98 4.87 8.68 10.02
N MET A 99 5.06 9.27 8.84
CA MET A 99 4.35 10.48 8.47
C MET A 99 2.89 10.17 8.13
N THR A 100 1.97 11.05 8.52
CA THR A 100 0.56 11.01 8.09
C THR A 100 0.46 10.88 6.56
N PRO A 101 -0.57 10.19 6.02
CA PRO A 101 -0.71 9.96 4.58
C PRO A 101 -0.58 11.22 3.73
N THR A 102 0.21 11.12 2.66
CA THR A 102 0.39 12.20 1.68
C THR A 102 0.33 11.66 0.25
N GLY A 103 0.36 12.58 -0.73
CA GLY A 103 0.29 12.25 -2.14
C GLY A 103 -1.05 12.61 -2.77
N ARG A 104 -1.03 12.73 -4.10
CA ARG A 104 -2.17 13.13 -4.94
C ARG A 104 -2.46 12.14 -6.08
N PHE A 105 -1.74 11.03 -6.12
CA PHE A 105 -1.97 9.99 -7.10
C PHE A 105 -3.21 9.20 -6.70
N GLY A 106 -4.15 9.03 -7.62
CA GLY A 106 -5.45 8.42 -7.34
C GLY A 106 -6.56 9.06 -8.18
N VAL A 107 -7.79 8.62 -7.92
CA VAL A 107 -8.99 9.12 -8.59
C VAL A 107 -10.04 9.46 -7.53
N ALA A 108 -10.77 10.54 -7.74
CA ALA A 108 -11.94 10.84 -6.92
C ALA A 108 -13.06 9.87 -7.28
N HIS A 109 -13.67 9.27 -6.26
CA HIS A 109 -14.77 8.33 -6.46
C HIS A 109 -15.98 9.02 -7.10
N ALA A 110 -16.63 8.33 -8.04
CA ALA A 110 -17.88 8.76 -8.67
C ALA A 110 -18.93 7.63 -8.64
N PRO A 111 -19.60 7.41 -7.49
CA PRO A 111 -20.52 6.28 -7.30
C PRO A 111 -21.69 6.17 -8.28
N GLY A 112 -22.08 7.28 -8.92
CA GLY A 112 -23.17 7.34 -9.90
C GLY A 112 -22.72 7.30 -11.36
N GLU A 113 -21.44 7.07 -11.64
CA GLU A 113 -20.91 7.00 -12.99
C GLU A 113 -20.44 5.58 -13.33
N ALA A 114 -20.61 5.19 -14.59
CA ALA A 114 -20.09 3.93 -15.12
C ALA A 114 -18.75 4.17 -15.84
N ARG A 115 -17.66 4.22 -15.08
CA ARG A 115 -16.31 4.52 -15.61
C ARG A 115 -15.55 3.25 -15.95
N THR A 116 -14.62 3.38 -16.91
CA THR A 116 -13.62 2.35 -17.20
C THR A 116 -12.25 2.85 -16.74
N TYR A 117 -11.67 2.15 -15.78
CA TYR A 117 -10.32 2.41 -15.29
C TYR A 117 -9.35 1.43 -15.91
N VAL A 118 -8.16 1.92 -16.26
CA VAL A 118 -7.06 1.10 -16.75
C VAL A 118 -5.82 1.40 -15.92
N GLY A 119 -5.32 0.39 -15.21
CA GLY A 119 -4.12 0.47 -14.39
C GLY A 119 -2.98 -0.30 -15.04
N PHE A 120 -1.79 0.30 -15.08
CA PHE A 120 -0.55 -0.38 -15.44
C PHE A 120 0.36 -0.41 -14.23
N ALA A 121 0.81 -1.61 -13.86
CA ALA A 121 1.68 -1.82 -12.73
C ALA A 121 2.86 -2.72 -13.12
N ALA A 122 3.99 -2.53 -12.44
CA ALA A 122 5.11 -3.44 -12.51
C ALA A 122 5.80 -3.56 -11.15
N GLY A 123 6.16 -4.78 -10.76
CA GLY A 123 6.77 -5.05 -9.45
C GLY A 123 5.98 -4.44 -8.28
N SER A 124 6.66 -3.69 -7.40
CA SER A 124 6.04 -3.01 -6.26
C SER A 124 5.15 -1.82 -6.63
N GLY A 125 5.17 -1.36 -7.89
CA GLY A 125 4.28 -0.32 -8.41
C GLY A 125 2.80 -0.71 -8.40
N ILE A 126 2.48 -1.97 -8.10
CA ILE A 126 1.11 -2.43 -7.84
C ILE A 126 0.49 -1.81 -6.59
N THR A 127 1.29 -1.41 -5.61
CA THR A 127 0.81 -0.97 -4.28
C THR A 127 -0.25 0.13 -4.32
N PRO A 128 -0.04 1.31 -4.95
CA PRO A 128 -1.09 2.32 -5.02
C PRO A 128 -2.27 1.89 -5.90
N ILE A 129 -2.00 1.10 -6.95
CA ILE A 129 -3.03 0.63 -7.88
C ILE A 129 -3.98 -0.35 -7.18
N LEU A 130 -3.47 -1.24 -6.33
CA LEU A 130 -4.27 -2.17 -5.53
C LEU A 130 -5.20 -1.41 -4.58
N SER A 131 -4.70 -0.38 -3.90
CA SER A 131 -5.53 0.48 -3.05
C SER A 131 -6.64 1.16 -3.86
N ILE A 132 -6.33 1.69 -5.04
CA ILE A 132 -7.30 2.32 -5.95
C ILE A 132 -8.35 1.30 -6.43
N ILE A 133 -7.94 0.10 -6.84
CA ILE A 133 -8.84 -0.99 -7.26
C ILE A 133 -9.84 -1.28 -6.14
N LYS A 134 -9.36 -1.49 -4.91
CA LYS A 134 -10.21 -1.75 -3.74
C LYS A 134 -11.21 -0.60 -3.51
N GLY A 135 -10.74 0.64 -3.58
CA GLY A 135 -11.57 1.83 -3.42
C GLY A 135 -12.67 1.95 -4.48
N VAL A 136 -12.30 1.83 -5.76
CA VAL A 136 -13.23 1.90 -6.90
C VAL A 136 -14.26 0.78 -6.84
N LEU A 137 -13.83 -0.47 -6.66
CA LEU A 137 -14.74 -1.62 -6.68
C LEU A 137 -15.77 -1.56 -5.56
N ALA A 138 -15.37 -1.06 -4.39
CA ALA A 138 -16.25 -0.88 -3.23
C ALA A 138 -17.26 0.28 -3.39
N ARG A 139 -16.90 1.36 -4.10
CA ARG A 139 -17.69 2.62 -4.10
C ARG A 139 -18.40 2.93 -5.41
N GLU A 140 -17.98 2.36 -6.54
CA GLU A 140 -18.52 2.66 -7.86
C GLU A 140 -19.13 1.42 -8.53
N PRO A 141 -20.34 0.99 -8.11
CA PRO A 141 -20.91 -0.32 -8.47
C PRO A 141 -21.00 -0.60 -9.98
N ASP A 142 -21.09 0.45 -10.79
CA ASP A 142 -21.22 0.35 -12.26
C ASP A 142 -19.88 0.49 -13.01
N SER A 143 -18.80 0.84 -12.31
CA SER A 143 -17.47 0.99 -12.89
C SER A 143 -16.74 -0.36 -13.07
N ARG A 144 -15.83 -0.40 -14.04
CA ARG A 144 -14.94 -1.54 -14.34
C ARG A 144 -13.48 -1.13 -14.25
N PHE A 145 -12.62 -2.08 -13.89
CA PHE A 145 -11.18 -1.91 -13.76
C PHE A 145 -10.43 -2.99 -14.54
N PHE A 146 -9.52 -2.56 -15.41
CA PHE A 146 -8.59 -3.41 -16.14
C PHE A 146 -7.18 -3.14 -15.63
N LEU A 147 -6.55 -4.14 -15.03
CA LEU A 147 -5.18 -4.09 -14.56
C LEU A 147 -4.29 -4.83 -15.55
N PHE A 148 -3.19 -4.20 -15.95
CA PHE A 148 -2.08 -4.84 -16.64
C PHE A 148 -0.90 -4.88 -15.67
N TYR A 149 -0.56 -6.08 -15.18
CA TYR A 149 0.47 -6.24 -14.16
C TYR A 149 1.66 -7.08 -14.65
N GLY A 150 2.78 -6.40 -14.91
CA GLY A 150 4.02 -7.03 -15.39
C GLY A 150 5.01 -7.35 -14.27
N ASN A 151 5.57 -8.56 -14.27
CA ASN A 151 6.61 -8.98 -13.33
C ASN A 151 7.73 -9.75 -14.05
N ARG A 152 8.95 -9.69 -13.51
CA ARG A 152 10.11 -10.41 -14.07
C ARG A 152 10.02 -11.92 -13.89
N SER A 153 9.42 -12.37 -12.79
CA SER A 153 9.20 -13.77 -12.44
C SER A 153 7.88 -13.93 -11.69
N THR A 154 7.35 -15.15 -11.66
CA THR A 154 6.13 -15.50 -10.94
C THR A 154 6.27 -15.40 -9.42
N GLU A 155 7.45 -15.70 -8.89
CA GLU A 155 7.79 -15.64 -7.46
C GLU A 155 7.88 -14.19 -6.93
N GLY A 156 8.16 -13.23 -7.80
CA GLY A 156 8.26 -11.81 -7.45
C GLY A 156 6.95 -11.04 -7.55
N VAL A 157 5.84 -11.73 -7.88
CA VAL A 157 4.50 -11.15 -8.00
C VAL A 157 3.95 -10.88 -6.60
N MET A 158 3.82 -9.60 -6.25
CA MET A 158 3.23 -9.20 -4.97
C MET A 158 1.71 -9.23 -5.04
N PHE A 159 1.04 -9.55 -3.91
CA PHE A 159 -0.41 -9.50 -3.76
C PHE A 159 -1.21 -10.38 -4.74
N ARG A 160 -0.63 -11.49 -5.22
CA ARG A 160 -1.30 -12.42 -6.13
C ARG A 160 -2.64 -12.90 -5.56
N GLU A 161 -2.62 -13.42 -4.34
CA GLU A 161 -3.81 -13.97 -3.67
C GLU A 161 -4.88 -12.89 -3.49
N ALA A 162 -4.49 -11.70 -3.01
CA ALA A 162 -5.42 -10.58 -2.86
C ALA A 162 -6.06 -10.13 -4.19
N LEU A 163 -5.32 -10.19 -5.31
CA LEU A 163 -5.85 -9.89 -6.63
C LEU A 163 -6.81 -10.98 -7.12
N GLU A 164 -6.51 -12.26 -6.86
CA GLU A 164 -7.38 -13.39 -7.17
C GLU A 164 -8.69 -13.30 -6.38
N GLU A 165 -8.64 -13.02 -5.07
CA GLU A 165 -9.82 -12.81 -4.23
C GLU A 165 -10.70 -11.64 -4.73
N LEU A 166 -10.07 -10.52 -5.12
CA LEU A 166 -10.81 -9.39 -5.69
C LEU A 166 -11.46 -9.76 -7.02
N LYS A 167 -10.78 -10.53 -7.87
CA LYS A 167 -11.34 -10.98 -9.14
C LYS A 167 -12.53 -11.91 -8.93
N ASP A 168 -12.46 -12.83 -7.98
CA ASP A 168 -13.54 -13.75 -7.65
C ASP A 168 -14.75 -13.03 -7.04
N ARG A 169 -14.50 -12.00 -6.21
CA ARG A 169 -15.55 -11.15 -5.65
C ARG A 169 -16.21 -10.24 -6.69
N PHE A 170 -15.46 -9.76 -7.67
CA PHE A 170 -15.89 -8.76 -8.65
C PHE A 170 -15.74 -9.26 -10.11
N MET A 171 -16.16 -10.50 -10.39
CA MET A 171 -15.89 -11.22 -11.65
C MET A 171 -16.19 -10.45 -12.95
N GLN A 172 -17.22 -9.59 -12.96
CA GLN A 172 -17.61 -8.83 -14.17
C GLN A 172 -17.00 -7.42 -14.22
N ARG A 173 -16.29 -7.00 -13.16
CA ARG A 173 -15.83 -5.63 -12.96
C ARG A 173 -14.32 -5.52 -12.80
N LEU A 174 -13.60 -6.59 -12.51
CA LEU A 174 -12.14 -6.62 -12.47
C LEU A 174 -11.57 -7.61 -13.48
N SER A 175 -10.57 -7.16 -14.25
CA SER A 175 -9.73 -8.00 -15.09
C SER A 175 -8.26 -7.69 -14.80
N VAL A 176 -7.40 -8.71 -14.72
CA VAL A 176 -5.98 -8.62 -14.36
C VAL A 176 -5.16 -9.46 -15.34
#